data_AF-A0A7Y3JUH4-F1
#
_entry.id   AF-A0A7Y3JUH4-F1
#
_cell.length_a   1.000
_cell.length_b   1.000
_cell.length_c   1.000
_cell.angle_alpha   90.00
_cell.angle_beta   90.00
_cell.angle_gamma   90.00
#
_symmetry.space_group_name_H-M   'P 1'
#
loop_
_entity.id
_entity.type
_entity.pdbx_description
1 polymer ?
#
loop_
_entity_poly.entity_id
_entity_poly.type
_entity_poly.pdbx_seq_one_letter_code
_entity_poly.pdbx_strand_id
1 'polypeptide(L)'
;MRALSLILVAALATGGCKKLETNTVKDAKAESKAADERRVREACASQSSYERLKALAFEKAEEVRAGRTAMLDKLRAATVVRMEDPVVKSRDDALNVTVCRGRMIIDLPPGAEDAFNGERRLVADVEFAAQTAADGSGMVYQLDGAEPIIYRLAAIDMKGGAPMPTPSGTPETQVAEARPPSPPVIAPPPAPAPRPSARATPEQRPPQREIVEEERPRPALARPSFNCRNARTRTEQMVCGDERLAARDREMASQYYSAVAAADPETRAILRETRDRFLARRERCGGPGCVARAYEDRMDEIDRIMSE
;
A
#
# COMPACT_ATOMS: atom_id res chain seq x y z
N MET A 1 57.15 -76.14 16.39
CA MET A 1 55.82 -76.75 16.60
C MET A 1 54.92 -75.69 17.20
N ARG A 2 53.77 -75.39 16.54
CA ARG A 2 52.45 -74.93 17.07
C ARG A 2 52.44 -73.84 18.17
N ALA A 3 51.61 -72.79 18.15
CA ALA A 3 50.55 -72.31 17.27
C ALA A 3 50.17 -70.90 17.77
N LEU A 4 49.60 -70.11 16.87
CA LEU A 4 48.96 -68.81 17.09
C LEU A 4 47.87 -68.85 18.16
N SER A 5 47.77 -67.78 18.98
CA SER A 5 46.57 -66.93 19.21
C SER A 5 46.62 -66.30 20.61
N LEU A 6 46.56 -64.96 20.71
CA LEU A 6 45.44 -64.23 21.31
C LEU A 6 45.74 -62.72 21.47
N ILE A 7 44.94 -61.93 20.76
CA ILE A 7 44.31 -60.66 21.15
C ILE A 7 45.20 -59.41 21.32
N LEU A 8 45.18 -58.60 20.26
CA LEU A 8 45.39 -57.15 20.27
C LEU A 8 44.07 -56.46 20.65
N VAL A 9 44.02 -55.77 21.79
CA VAL A 9 43.00 -54.73 22.06
C VAL A 9 43.70 -53.38 21.92
N ALA A 10 43.51 -52.73 20.77
CA ALA A 10 43.89 -51.34 20.55
C ALA A 10 42.63 -50.45 20.69
N ALA A 11 42.83 -49.33 21.37
CA ALA A 11 41.83 -48.44 21.92
C ALA A 11 41.12 -47.54 20.90
N LEU A 12 39.86 -47.23 21.23
CA LEU A 12 39.14 -45.95 21.08
C LEU A 12 39.61 -44.96 19.99
N ALA A 13 38.73 -44.74 19.02
CA ALA A 13 38.54 -43.44 18.37
C ALA A 13 37.03 -43.17 18.17
N THR A 14 36.39 -42.64 19.21
CA THR A 14 35.06 -42.02 19.12
C THR A 14 35.21 -40.52 19.32
N GLY A 15 34.60 -39.73 18.43
CA GLY A 15 34.32 -38.31 18.69
C GLY A 15 34.87 -37.34 17.65
N GLY A 16 34.22 -37.26 16.48
CA GLY A 16 34.61 -36.28 15.46
C GLY A 16 33.60 -35.99 14.35
N CYS A 17 32.29 -36.15 14.54
CA CYS A 17 31.29 -35.87 13.48
C CYS A 17 30.01 -35.20 14.00
N LYS A 18 30.08 -34.07 14.70
CA LYS A 18 28.85 -33.33 15.11
C LYS A 18 28.85 -31.81 14.94
N LYS A 19 29.95 -31.23 14.41
CA LYS A 19 30.13 -29.77 14.36
C LYS A 19 30.14 -29.15 12.96
N LEU A 20 30.20 -29.96 11.88
CA LEU A 20 30.11 -29.44 10.51
C LEU A 20 28.67 -29.31 9.99
N GLU A 21 27.73 -30.14 10.43
CA GLU A 21 26.34 -30.11 9.92
C GLU A 21 25.51 -28.92 10.41
N THR A 22 25.87 -28.30 11.54
CA THR A 22 25.08 -27.22 12.14
C THR A 22 25.41 -25.83 11.59
N ASN A 23 26.62 -25.63 11.03
CA ASN A 23 26.98 -24.37 10.39
C ASN A 23 26.42 -24.31 8.96
N THR A 24 26.57 -25.38 8.17
CA THR A 24 26.03 -25.44 6.79
C THR A 24 24.51 -25.25 6.74
N VAL A 25 23.75 -25.79 7.70
CA VAL A 25 22.29 -25.62 7.77
C VAL A 25 21.90 -24.19 8.20
N LYS A 26 22.71 -23.52 9.03
CA LYS A 26 22.47 -22.12 9.43
C LYS A 26 22.82 -21.14 8.31
N ASP A 27 23.93 -21.38 7.63
CA ASP A 27 24.40 -20.57 6.52
C ASP A 27 23.43 -20.71 5.32
N ALA A 28 23.00 -21.94 5.00
CA ALA A 28 21.98 -22.18 3.96
C ALA A 28 20.61 -21.55 4.30
N LYS A 29 20.22 -21.52 5.57
CA LYS A 29 18.97 -20.87 6.03
C LYS A 29 19.06 -19.35 6.01
N ALA A 30 20.25 -18.80 6.27
CA ALA A 30 20.49 -17.35 6.17
C ALA A 30 20.50 -16.90 4.70
N GLU A 31 21.12 -17.68 3.81
CA GLU A 31 21.12 -17.44 2.37
C GLU A 31 19.71 -17.58 1.76
N SER A 32 18.94 -18.60 2.13
CA SER A 32 17.57 -18.77 1.66
C SER A 32 16.68 -17.60 2.12
N LYS A 33 16.80 -17.18 3.38
CA LYS A 33 16.04 -16.04 3.92
C LYS A 33 16.36 -14.73 3.21
N ALA A 34 17.63 -14.46 2.91
CA ALA A 34 18.04 -13.27 2.18
C ALA A 34 17.54 -13.28 0.72
N ALA A 35 17.55 -14.45 0.07
CA ALA A 35 17.01 -14.62 -1.26
C ALA A 35 15.48 -14.42 -1.29
N ASP A 36 14.78 -14.92 -0.29
CA ASP A 36 13.33 -14.78 -0.16
C ASP A 36 12.94 -13.33 0.13
N GLU A 37 13.63 -12.63 1.05
CA GLU A 37 13.41 -11.20 1.30
C GLU A 37 13.66 -10.34 0.05
N ARG A 38 14.65 -10.72 -0.78
CA ARG A 38 14.92 -10.04 -2.04
C ARG A 38 13.82 -10.28 -3.07
N ARG A 39 13.37 -11.53 -3.24
CA ARG A 39 12.24 -11.88 -4.14
C ARG A 39 10.94 -11.20 -3.70
N VAL A 40 10.69 -11.14 -2.40
CA VAL A 40 9.54 -10.47 -1.79
C VAL A 40 9.58 -8.97 -2.06
N ARG A 41 10.75 -8.34 -1.91
CA ARG A 41 10.95 -6.93 -2.25
C ARG A 41 10.77 -6.69 -3.74
N GLU A 42 11.29 -7.56 -4.59
CA GLU A 42 11.12 -7.49 -6.04
C GLU A 42 9.64 -7.64 -6.44
N ALA A 43 8.86 -8.48 -5.75
CA ALA A 43 7.41 -8.61 -6.00
C ALA A 43 6.63 -7.32 -5.68
N CYS A 44 6.98 -6.61 -4.60
CA CYS A 44 6.32 -5.35 -4.23
C CYS A 44 6.92 -4.12 -4.90
N ALA A 45 8.17 -4.19 -5.37
CA ALA A 45 8.93 -3.03 -5.85
C ALA A 45 9.35 -3.09 -7.32
N SER A 46 8.76 -3.97 -8.12
CA SER A 46 9.10 -4.06 -9.55
C SER A 46 8.30 -3.08 -10.42
N GLN A 47 8.96 -2.58 -11.47
CA GLN A 47 8.33 -1.75 -12.48
C GLN A 47 7.21 -2.49 -13.23
N SER A 48 7.38 -3.79 -13.49
CA SER A 48 6.37 -4.61 -14.18
C SER A 48 5.11 -4.79 -13.35
N SER A 49 5.23 -4.95 -12.03
CA SER A 49 4.08 -4.92 -11.12
C SER A 49 3.36 -3.59 -11.21
N TYR A 50 4.07 -2.46 -11.15
CA TYR A 50 3.43 -1.14 -11.19
C TYR A 50 2.71 -0.87 -12.52
N GLU A 51 3.32 -1.25 -13.64
CA GLU A 51 2.67 -1.15 -14.96
C GLU A 51 1.40 -2.01 -15.04
N ARG A 52 1.40 -3.19 -14.42
CA ARG A 52 0.20 -4.04 -14.34
C ARG A 52 -0.87 -3.42 -13.44
N LEU A 53 -0.49 -2.84 -12.29
CA LEU A 53 -1.42 -2.11 -11.42
C LEU A 53 -2.01 -0.89 -12.11
N LYS A 54 -1.20 -0.15 -12.90
CA LYS A 54 -1.67 0.93 -13.77
C LYS A 54 -2.71 0.40 -14.76
N ALA A 55 -2.42 -0.70 -15.46
CA ALA A 55 -3.37 -1.31 -16.38
C ALA A 55 -4.70 -1.65 -15.70
N LEU A 56 -4.67 -2.33 -14.54
CA LEU A 56 -5.86 -2.64 -13.75
C LEU A 56 -6.67 -1.38 -13.37
N ALA A 57 -6.01 -0.28 -12.99
CA ALA A 57 -6.70 0.95 -12.63
C ALA A 57 -7.43 1.58 -13.83
N PHE A 58 -6.82 1.54 -15.02
CA PHE A 58 -7.44 2.02 -16.25
C PHE A 58 -8.57 1.09 -16.73
N GLU A 59 -8.38 -0.23 -16.66
CA GLU A 59 -9.41 -1.24 -16.98
C GLU A 59 -10.65 -1.02 -16.09
N LYS A 60 -10.48 -0.89 -14.78
CA LYS A 60 -11.58 -0.56 -13.86
C LYS A 60 -12.21 0.80 -14.19
N ALA A 61 -11.44 1.79 -14.65
CA ALA A 61 -12.00 3.09 -15.04
C ALA A 61 -12.86 3.01 -16.31
N GLU A 62 -12.49 2.13 -17.25
CA GLU A 62 -13.27 1.83 -18.46
C GLU A 62 -14.60 1.15 -18.12
N GLU A 63 -14.58 0.18 -17.20
CA GLU A 63 -15.78 -0.49 -16.68
C GLU A 63 -16.77 0.50 -16.05
N VAL A 64 -16.26 1.44 -15.24
CA VAL A 64 -17.09 2.47 -14.58
C VAL A 64 -17.71 3.45 -15.58
N ARG A 65 -16.99 3.82 -16.65
CA ARG A 65 -17.42 4.88 -17.58
C ARG A 65 -18.46 4.41 -18.61
N ALA A 66 -18.55 3.11 -18.91
CA ALA A 66 -19.40 2.59 -20.01
C ALA A 66 -19.26 3.38 -21.33
N GLY A 67 -18.02 3.77 -21.70
CA GLY A 67 -17.74 4.74 -22.77
C GLY A 67 -16.61 4.34 -23.73
N ARG A 68 -16.05 5.31 -24.50
CA ARG A 68 -15.01 5.05 -25.53
C ARG A 68 -13.65 4.66 -24.92
N THR A 69 -13.37 3.37 -24.85
CA THR A 69 -12.14 2.76 -24.31
C THR A 69 -10.85 3.22 -25.02
N ALA A 70 -10.89 3.42 -26.34
CA ALA A 70 -9.72 3.79 -27.15
C ALA A 70 -9.01 5.09 -26.71
N MET A 71 -9.68 5.96 -25.96
CA MET A 71 -9.08 7.17 -25.40
C MET A 71 -8.33 6.90 -24.10
N LEU A 72 -8.91 6.12 -23.19
CA LEU A 72 -8.28 5.73 -21.93
C LEU A 72 -7.04 4.88 -22.20
N ASP A 73 -7.06 4.04 -23.25
CA ASP A 73 -5.88 3.31 -23.72
C ASP A 73 -4.72 4.22 -24.14
N LYS A 74 -5.00 5.29 -24.90
CA LYS A 74 -3.97 6.26 -25.31
C LYS A 74 -3.40 7.00 -24.10
N LEU A 75 -4.26 7.37 -23.16
CA LEU A 75 -3.83 8.02 -21.93
C LEU A 75 -2.99 7.06 -21.06
N ARG A 76 -3.39 5.80 -20.93
CA ARG A 76 -2.65 4.75 -20.21
C ARG A 76 -1.25 4.55 -20.77
N ALA A 77 -1.12 4.55 -22.10
CA ALA A 77 0.16 4.43 -22.79
C ALA A 77 1.07 5.65 -22.56
N ALA A 78 0.50 6.85 -22.45
CA ALA A 78 1.23 8.10 -22.28
C ALA A 78 1.51 8.48 -20.80
N THR A 79 0.95 7.74 -19.84
CA THR A 79 1.12 7.99 -18.40
C THR A 79 2.24 7.14 -17.81
N VAL A 80 2.95 7.71 -16.84
CA VAL A 80 3.99 7.01 -16.09
C VAL A 80 3.49 6.68 -14.70
N VAL A 81 3.67 5.45 -14.26
CA VAL A 81 3.35 5.03 -12.88
C VAL A 81 4.61 4.95 -12.04
N ARG A 82 4.49 5.42 -10.80
CA ARG A 82 5.50 5.30 -9.75
C ARG A 82 4.83 4.84 -8.47
N MET A 83 5.62 4.20 -7.62
CA MET A 83 5.21 3.80 -6.28
C MET A 83 6.18 4.40 -5.27
N GLU A 84 5.65 5.12 -4.30
CA GLU A 84 6.40 5.60 -3.14
C GLU A 84 6.23 4.62 -1.97
N ASP A 85 7.32 4.34 -1.26
CA ASP A 85 7.40 3.51 -0.06
C ASP A 85 6.66 2.14 -0.16
N PRO A 86 6.96 1.28 -1.16
CA PRO A 86 6.38 -0.05 -1.24
C PRO A 86 6.85 -0.91 -0.07
N VAL A 87 5.91 -1.40 0.73
CA VAL A 87 6.16 -2.27 1.89
C VAL A 87 5.36 -3.55 1.79
N VAL A 88 5.96 -4.64 2.25
CA VAL A 88 5.30 -5.94 2.34
C VAL A 88 4.47 -5.96 3.62
N LYS A 89 3.18 -6.24 3.46
CA LYS A 89 2.19 -6.28 4.55
C LYS A 89 2.08 -7.66 5.16
N SER A 90 2.00 -8.67 4.30
CA SER A 90 1.94 -10.08 4.67
C SER A 90 2.41 -10.94 3.51
N ARG A 91 2.80 -12.17 3.82
CA ARG A 91 3.15 -13.19 2.84
C ARG A 91 2.61 -14.52 3.33
N ASP A 92 1.96 -15.23 2.42
CA ASP A 92 1.54 -16.61 2.61
C ASP A 92 2.35 -17.49 1.66
N ASP A 93 3.24 -18.31 2.22
CA ASP A 93 4.09 -19.20 1.43
C ASP A 93 3.33 -20.42 0.89
N ALA A 94 2.23 -20.82 1.53
CA ALA A 94 1.42 -21.95 1.06
C ALA A 94 0.58 -21.56 -0.16
N LEU A 95 0.08 -20.33 -0.19
CA LEU A 95 -0.69 -19.77 -1.30
C LEU A 95 0.18 -19.01 -2.31
N ASN A 96 1.46 -18.81 -2.00
CA ASN A 96 2.39 -17.96 -2.75
C ASN A 96 1.82 -16.56 -3.05
N VAL A 97 1.11 -15.99 -2.07
CA VAL A 97 0.51 -14.65 -2.15
C VAL A 97 1.36 -13.69 -1.34
N THR A 98 1.78 -12.59 -1.95
CA THR A 98 2.44 -11.48 -1.25
C THR A 98 1.54 -10.26 -1.30
N VAL A 99 1.14 -9.75 -0.13
CA VAL A 99 0.36 -8.51 -0.01
C VAL A 99 1.32 -7.35 0.21
N CYS A 100 1.19 -6.36 -0.64
CA CYS A 100 2.03 -5.17 -0.67
C CYS A 100 1.15 -3.93 -0.42
N ARG A 101 1.76 -2.89 0.12
CA ARG A 101 1.15 -1.56 0.23
C ARG A 101 2.13 -0.52 -0.25
N GLY A 102 1.62 0.52 -0.89
CA GLY A 102 2.43 1.67 -1.27
C GLY A 102 1.56 2.84 -1.67
N ARG A 103 2.20 3.97 -1.99
CA ARG A 103 1.51 5.12 -2.54
C ARG A 103 1.70 5.14 -4.05
N MET A 104 0.63 4.82 -4.76
CA MET A 104 0.62 4.81 -6.22
C MET A 104 0.46 6.24 -6.75
N ILE A 105 1.32 6.60 -7.68
CA ILE A 105 1.32 7.90 -8.35
C ILE A 105 1.29 7.66 -9.86
N ILE A 106 0.29 8.21 -10.53
CA ILE A 106 0.20 8.25 -11.99
C ILE A 106 0.48 9.67 -12.42
N ASP A 107 1.64 9.88 -13.04
CA ASP A 107 2.01 11.15 -13.67
C ASP A 107 1.27 11.25 -15.02
N LEU A 108 0.49 12.32 -15.17
CA LEU A 108 -0.31 12.61 -16.36
C LEU A 108 0.58 13.21 -17.45
N PRO A 109 0.34 12.88 -18.74
CA PRO A 109 1.08 13.48 -19.83
C PRO A 109 0.80 14.99 -19.92
N PRO A 110 1.74 15.78 -20.43
CA PRO A 110 1.51 17.19 -20.70
C PRO A 110 0.29 17.39 -21.61
N GLY A 111 -0.56 18.38 -21.29
CA GLY A 111 -1.79 18.69 -22.01
C GLY A 111 -3.03 17.94 -21.50
N ALA A 112 -2.87 17.02 -20.54
CA ALA A 112 -4.01 16.36 -19.90
C ALA A 112 -4.61 17.18 -18.74
N GLU A 113 -3.93 18.23 -18.27
CA GLU A 113 -4.28 18.97 -17.05
C GLU A 113 -5.72 19.48 -17.05
N ASP A 114 -6.20 19.98 -18.18
CA ASP A 114 -7.56 20.53 -18.32
C ASP A 114 -8.64 19.48 -18.00
N ALA A 115 -8.41 18.23 -18.37
CA ALA A 115 -9.35 17.14 -18.09
C ALA A 115 -9.32 16.69 -16.62
N PHE A 116 -8.26 17.05 -15.89
CA PHE A 116 -8.04 16.68 -14.50
C PHE A 116 -8.06 17.89 -13.56
N ASN A 117 -8.74 18.97 -13.93
CA ASN A 117 -8.86 20.21 -13.14
C ASN A 117 -7.50 20.84 -12.75
N GLY A 118 -6.54 20.87 -13.69
CA GLY A 118 -5.21 21.42 -13.48
C GLY A 118 -4.22 20.46 -12.81
N GLU A 119 -4.65 19.24 -12.48
CA GLU A 119 -3.76 18.28 -11.86
C GLU A 119 -2.86 17.57 -12.86
N ARG A 120 -1.64 17.30 -12.41
CA ARG A 120 -0.62 16.56 -13.17
C ARG A 120 -0.34 15.17 -12.63
N ARG A 121 -0.93 14.83 -11.48
CA ARG A 121 -0.67 13.59 -10.75
C ARG A 121 -1.93 13.07 -10.12
N LEU A 122 -2.26 11.82 -10.41
CA LEU A 122 -3.27 11.07 -9.68
C LEU A 122 -2.58 10.24 -8.61
N VAL A 123 -3.07 10.32 -7.37
CA VAL A 123 -2.40 9.72 -6.22
C VAL A 123 -3.40 8.95 -5.37
N ALA A 124 -3.05 7.73 -4.99
CA ALA A 124 -3.81 6.94 -4.02
C ALA A 124 -2.88 6.05 -3.17
N ASP A 125 -3.27 5.83 -1.92
CA ASP A 125 -2.66 4.79 -1.09
C ASP A 125 -3.31 3.45 -1.47
N VAL A 126 -2.50 2.52 -1.98
CA VAL A 126 -3.01 1.25 -2.51
C VAL A 126 -2.50 0.07 -1.70
N GLU A 127 -3.33 -0.96 -1.64
CA GLU A 127 -2.95 -2.30 -1.20
C GLU A 127 -3.16 -3.24 -2.38
N PHE A 128 -2.18 -4.11 -2.63
CA PHE A 128 -2.27 -5.05 -3.74
C PHE A 128 -1.70 -6.41 -3.37
N ALA A 129 -2.38 -7.46 -3.80
CA ALA A 129 -1.90 -8.82 -3.68
C ALA A 129 -1.28 -9.26 -5.01
N ALA A 130 -0.05 -9.78 -4.97
CA ALA A 130 0.61 -10.42 -6.09
C ALA A 130 0.61 -11.93 -5.86
N GLN A 131 -0.02 -12.68 -6.76
CA GLN A 131 -0.14 -14.13 -6.70
C GLN A 131 0.29 -14.75 -8.03
N THR A 132 0.87 -15.94 -8.02
CA THR A 132 1.16 -16.66 -9.27
C THR A 132 -0.13 -17.27 -9.83
N ALA A 133 -0.36 -17.14 -11.13
CA ALA A 133 -1.48 -17.77 -11.80
C ALA A 133 -1.39 -19.30 -11.70
N ALA A 134 -2.50 -19.97 -11.47
CA ALA A 134 -2.56 -21.43 -11.32
C ALA A 134 -2.12 -22.18 -12.60
N ASP A 135 -2.26 -21.54 -13.75
CA ASP A 135 -1.84 -22.04 -15.07
C ASP A 135 -0.38 -21.70 -15.42
N GLY A 136 0.35 -21.02 -14.52
CA GLY A 136 1.72 -20.58 -14.76
C GLY A 136 1.87 -19.43 -15.75
N SER A 137 0.77 -18.78 -16.18
CA SER A 137 0.79 -17.67 -17.15
C SER A 137 1.45 -16.39 -16.63
N GLY A 138 1.79 -16.32 -15.34
CA GLY A 138 2.52 -15.22 -14.73
C GLY A 138 1.93 -14.83 -13.39
N MET A 139 1.97 -13.53 -13.08
CA MET A 139 1.44 -12.98 -11.84
C MET A 139 0.04 -12.38 -12.08
N VAL A 140 -0.90 -12.71 -11.20
CA VAL A 140 -2.21 -12.09 -11.08
C VAL A 140 -2.16 -11.07 -9.94
N TYR A 141 -2.81 -9.93 -10.15
CA TYR A 141 -2.84 -8.84 -9.18
C TYR A 141 -4.27 -8.56 -8.75
N GLN A 142 -4.46 -8.34 -7.46
CA GLN A 142 -5.66 -7.69 -6.91
C GLN A 142 -5.25 -6.32 -6.40
N LEU A 143 -6.07 -5.30 -6.66
CA LEU A 143 -5.77 -3.91 -6.35
C LEU A 143 -6.95 -3.27 -5.61
N ASP A 144 -6.70 -2.82 -4.40
CA ASP A 144 -7.61 -2.14 -3.48
C ASP A 144 -7.07 -0.74 -3.12
N GLY A 145 -7.96 0.22 -2.83
CA GLY A 145 -7.55 1.58 -2.45
C GLY A 145 -7.23 2.50 -3.64
N ALA A 146 -7.27 1.98 -4.87
CA ALA A 146 -7.01 2.74 -6.09
C ALA A 146 -8.23 3.53 -6.60
N GLU A 147 -9.35 3.50 -5.88
CA GLU A 147 -10.62 4.11 -6.28
C GLU A 147 -10.50 5.61 -6.61
N PRO A 148 -9.76 6.45 -5.85
CA PRO A 148 -9.60 7.86 -6.19
C PRO A 148 -8.99 8.08 -7.57
N ILE A 149 -8.06 7.21 -7.99
CA ILE A 149 -7.46 7.25 -9.32
C ILE A 149 -8.47 6.78 -10.36
N ILE A 150 -9.08 5.60 -10.13
CA ILE A 150 -10.03 4.95 -11.03
C ILE A 150 -11.18 5.90 -11.38
N TYR A 151 -11.80 6.52 -10.38
CA TYR A 151 -12.93 7.42 -10.62
C TYR A 151 -12.54 8.71 -11.33
N ARG A 152 -11.35 9.25 -11.07
CA ARG A 152 -10.85 10.42 -11.80
C ARG A 152 -10.55 10.10 -13.25
N LEU A 153 -10.00 8.94 -13.54
CA LEU A 153 -9.84 8.44 -14.90
C LEU A 153 -11.21 8.23 -15.58
N ALA A 154 -12.19 7.68 -14.86
CA ALA A 154 -13.52 7.44 -15.40
C ALA A 154 -14.28 8.74 -15.71
N ALA A 155 -14.06 9.81 -14.94
CA ALA A 155 -14.78 11.07 -15.05
C ALA A 155 -14.30 12.01 -16.18
N ILE A 156 -13.28 11.66 -16.97
CA ILE A 156 -12.70 12.58 -17.97
C ILE A 156 -13.59 12.80 -19.20
N ASP A 157 -14.22 13.96 -19.36
CA ASP A 157 -14.84 14.36 -20.64
C ASP A 157 -13.90 15.27 -21.42
N MET A 158 -12.96 14.67 -22.16
CA MET A 158 -12.11 15.41 -23.09
C MET A 158 -12.88 15.79 -24.36
N LYS A 159 -13.70 16.84 -24.26
CA LYS A 159 -14.17 17.63 -25.41
C LYS A 159 -13.06 18.62 -25.80
N GLY A 160 -11.97 18.12 -26.36
CA GLY A 160 -10.84 18.97 -26.75
C GLY A 160 -9.77 18.15 -27.47
N GLY A 161 -9.83 18.13 -28.79
CA GLY A 161 -8.81 17.53 -29.64
C GLY A 161 -7.52 18.34 -29.64
N ALA A 162 -6.87 18.47 -28.49
CA ALA A 162 -5.47 18.85 -28.45
C ALA A 162 -4.64 17.62 -28.89
N PRO A 163 -3.81 17.72 -29.94
CA PRO A 163 -2.97 16.62 -30.37
C PRO A 163 -2.03 16.22 -29.23
N MET A 164 -2.17 14.99 -28.74
CA MET A 164 -1.18 14.38 -27.85
C MET A 164 0.18 14.41 -28.58
N PRO A 165 1.24 14.98 -28.00
CA PRO A 165 2.56 14.91 -28.60
C PRO A 165 3.00 13.43 -28.62
N THR A 166 3.33 12.93 -29.81
CA THR A 166 3.96 11.61 -29.97
C THR A 166 5.31 11.58 -29.25
N PRO A 167 5.66 10.48 -28.56
CA PRO A 167 6.99 10.36 -27.97
C PRO A 167 8.01 10.19 -29.11
N SER A 168 8.66 11.28 -29.48
CA SER A 168 9.82 11.28 -30.36
C SER A 168 10.85 12.19 -29.72
N GLY A 169 11.92 11.58 -29.20
CA GLY A 169 13.03 12.30 -28.60
C GLY A 169 13.63 11.54 -27.43
N THR A 170 14.68 10.78 -27.72
CA THR A 170 15.71 10.35 -26.77
C THR A 170 16.09 11.54 -25.85
N PRO A 171 16.17 11.37 -24.51
CA PRO A 171 16.66 12.45 -23.66
C PRO A 171 18.16 12.60 -23.89
N GLU A 172 18.54 13.70 -24.54
CA GLU A 172 19.92 14.14 -24.65
C GLU A 172 20.38 14.63 -23.27
N THR A 173 21.36 13.92 -22.73
CA THR A 173 22.02 14.15 -21.44
C THR A 173 22.60 15.56 -21.37
N GLN A 174 21.97 16.46 -20.61
CA GLN A 174 22.62 17.69 -20.14
C GLN A 174 23.13 17.47 -18.73
N VAL A 175 24.43 17.19 -18.63
CA VAL A 175 25.18 17.19 -17.37
C VAL A 175 25.37 18.64 -16.95
N ALA A 176 24.58 19.11 -16.00
CA ALA A 176 24.88 20.32 -15.24
C ALA A 176 25.74 19.92 -14.04
N GLU A 177 27.00 20.33 -14.07
CA GLU A 177 28.03 20.05 -13.07
C GLU A 177 27.69 20.73 -11.73
N ALA A 178 27.24 19.94 -10.75
CA ALA A 178 26.99 20.40 -9.39
C ALA A 178 28.28 20.34 -8.56
N ARG A 179 28.73 21.49 -8.06
CA ARG A 179 29.79 21.61 -7.05
C ARG A 179 29.46 20.78 -5.79
N PRO A 180 30.45 20.14 -5.15
CA PRO A 180 30.23 19.38 -3.93
C PRO A 180 29.90 20.33 -2.74
N PRO A 181 28.95 19.97 -1.86
CA PRO A 181 28.71 20.70 -0.62
C PRO A 181 29.83 20.45 0.39
N SER A 182 30.22 21.49 1.12
CA SER A 182 31.15 21.43 2.25
C SER A 182 30.57 20.60 3.42
N PRO A 183 31.42 19.91 4.20
CA PRO A 183 30.96 19.10 5.33
C PRO A 183 30.41 19.97 6.48
N PRO A 184 29.42 19.48 7.25
CA PRO A 184 28.93 20.17 8.43
C PRO A 184 29.94 20.06 9.59
N VAL A 185 30.18 21.19 10.27
CA VAL A 185 30.97 21.25 11.51
C VAL A 185 30.16 20.64 12.65
N ILE A 186 30.63 19.53 13.19
CA ILE A 186 30.04 18.86 14.36
C ILE A 186 30.50 19.60 15.62
N ALA A 187 29.55 20.15 16.39
CA ALA A 187 29.81 20.67 17.73
C ALA A 187 30.00 19.52 18.73
N PRO A 188 30.87 19.65 19.75
CA PRO A 188 31.09 18.60 20.74
C PRO A 188 29.88 18.42 21.67
N PRO A 189 29.62 17.19 22.14
CA PRO A 189 28.51 16.91 23.05
C PRO A 189 28.78 17.47 24.46
N PRO A 190 27.74 17.94 25.18
CA PRO A 190 27.87 18.32 26.59
C PRO A 190 28.01 17.08 27.51
N ALA A 191 28.70 17.29 28.63
CA ALA A 191 29.09 16.29 29.63
C ALA A 191 27.91 15.55 30.31
N PRO A 192 28.14 14.33 30.82
CA PRO A 192 27.09 13.49 31.39
C PRO A 192 26.68 13.92 32.81
N ALA A 193 25.37 13.90 33.07
CA ALA A 193 24.78 14.10 34.39
C ALA A 193 25.04 12.91 35.34
N PRO A 194 25.08 13.13 36.67
CA PRO A 194 25.32 12.08 37.66
C PRO A 194 24.12 11.13 37.82
N ARG A 195 24.43 9.85 38.06
CA ARG A 195 23.47 8.76 38.26
C ARG A 195 22.77 8.86 39.61
N PRO A 196 21.44 8.67 39.69
CA PRO A 196 20.78 8.34 40.95
C PRO A 196 20.95 6.86 41.30
N SER A 197 21.15 6.63 42.60
CA SER A 197 21.45 5.35 43.24
C SER A 197 20.25 4.42 43.32
N ALA A 198 20.55 3.13 43.42
CA ALA A 198 19.65 1.99 43.49
C ALA A 198 18.61 2.07 44.63
N ARG A 199 17.37 1.60 44.37
CA ARG A 199 16.64 0.76 45.34
C ARG A 199 15.45 0.00 44.75
N ALA A 200 15.40 -1.26 45.20
CA ALA A 200 14.26 -2.15 45.46
C ALA A 200 13.42 -2.69 44.28
N THR A 201 13.66 -3.97 43.99
CA THR A 201 12.76 -4.92 43.33
C THR A 201 11.51 -5.19 44.17
N PRO A 202 10.31 -5.22 43.57
CA PRO A 202 9.19 -5.99 44.12
C PRO A 202 8.89 -7.24 43.28
N GLU A 203 9.04 -8.37 43.97
CA GLU A 203 8.38 -9.68 43.86
C GLU A 203 7.56 -10.04 42.61
N GLN A 204 8.00 -11.11 41.92
CA GLN A 204 7.26 -11.79 40.88
C GLN A 204 6.02 -12.49 41.45
N ARG A 205 4.84 -12.19 40.90
CA ARG A 205 3.60 -12.93 41.14
C ARG A 205 3.61 -14.24 40.31
N PRO A 206 3.18 -15.39 40.86
CA PRO A 206 3.23 -16.67 40.14
C PRO A 206 2.32 -16.68 38.89
N PRO A 207 2.66 -17.47 37.87
CA PRO A 207 1.95 -17.46 36.59
C PRO A 207 0.56 -18.07 36.74
N GLN A 208 -0.48 -17.27 36.50
CA GLN A 208 -1.82 -17.80 36.28
C GLN A 208 -1.84 -18.49 34.92
N ARG A 209 -2.40 -19.70 34.90
CA ARG A 209 -2.50 -20.55 33.71
C ARG A 209 -3.49 -19.89 32.75
N GLU A 210 -2.97 -19.12 31.80
CA GLU A 210 -3.76 -18.44 30.79
C GLU A 210 -4.26 -19.48 29.79
N ILE A 211 -5.58 -19.59 29.69
CA ILE A 211 -6.27 -20.44 28.71
C ILE A 211 -6.01 -19.79 27.35
N VAL A 212 -5.21 -20.42 26.51
CA VAL A 212 -4.93 -19.94 25.15
C VAL A 212 -6.18 -20.22 24.32
N GLU A 213 -7.09 -19.25 24.29
CA GLU A 213 -8.16 -19.23 23.30
C GLU A 213 -7.54 -18.84 21.95
N GLU A 214 -7.65 -19.75 21.00
CA GLU A 214 -7.07 -19.68 19.66
C GLU A 214 -7.52 -18.40 18.95
N GLU A 215 -6.61 -17.44 18.89
CA GLU A 215 -6.85 -16.12 18.34
C GLU A 215 -7.08 -16.24 16.83
N ARG A 216 -8.37 -16.26 16.43
CA ARG A 216 -8.78 -16.09 15.05
C ARG A 216 -8.03 -14.87 14.48
N PRO A 217 -7.48 -14.96 13.25
CA PRO A 217 -6.74 -13.85 12.68
C PRO A 217 -7.63 -12.62 12.65
N ARG A 218 -7.24 -11.58 13.40
CA ARG A 218 -7.93 -10.29 13.39
C ARG A 218 -7.86 -9.77 11.96
N PRO A 219 -8.99 -9.48 11.29
CA PRO A 219 -8.96 -8.92 9.95
C PRO A 219 -8.09 -7.67 9.95
N ALA A 220 -7.29 -7.49 8.89
CA ALA A 220 -6.46 -6.30 8.75
C ALA A 220 -7.35 -5.06 8.86
N LEU A 221 -7.08 -4.21 9.86
CA LEU A 221 -7.84 -2.98 10.16
C LEU A 221 -8.26 -2.28 8.88
N ALA A 222 -9.56 -2.37 8.55
CA ALA A 222 -10.09 -1.78 7.33
C ALA A 222 -9.94 -0.26 7.41
N ARG A 223 -9.18 0.36 6.50
CA ARG A 223 -8.85 1.80 6.52
C ARG A 223 -9.89 2.62 5.75
N PRO A 224 -10.17 3.87 6.14
CA PRO A 224 -11.06 4.75 5.38
C PRO A 224 -10.51 5.07 3.98
N SER A 225 -11.32 5.72 3.14
CA SER A 225 -10.95 6.14 1.78
C SER A 225 -9.90 7.25 1.74
N PHE A 226 -9.47 7.74 2.91
CA PHE A 226 -8.42 8.74 3.09
C PHE A 226 -7.29 8.21 3.97
N ASN A 227 -6.12 8.85 3.88
CA ASN A 227 -4.95 8.41 4.61
C ASN A 227 -5.02 8.83 6.08
N CYS A 228 -5.10 7.86 6.98
CA CYS A 228 -5.05 8.10 8.43
C CYS A 228 -3.80 8.81 8.95
N ARG A 229 -2.68 8.80 8.22
CA ARG A 229 -1.49 9.59 8.58
C ARG A 229 -1.71 11.09 8.38
N ASN A 230 -2.66 11.45 7.52
CA ASN A 230 -3.04 12.82 7.23
C ASN A 230 -4.26 13.26 8.03
N ALA A 231 -4.79 12.42 8.93
CA ALA A 231 -5.92 12.75 9.78
C ALA A 231 -5.55 13.89 10.72
N ARG A 232 -6.07 15.09 10.44
CA ARG A 232 -5.81 16.31 11.22
C ARG A 232 -6.95 16.63 12.15
N THR A 233 -8.15 16.18 11.84
CA THR A 233 -9.33 16.49 12.63
C THR A 233 -9.66 15.36 13.61
N ARG A 234 -10.38 15.71 14.68
CA ARG A 234 -10.88 14.73 15.65
C ARG A 234 -11.77 13.69 14.97
N THR A 235 -12.58 14.10 14.01
CA THR A 235 -13.46 13.17 13.29
C THR A 235 -12.66 12.25 12.37
N GLU A 236 -11.66 12.75 11.65
CA GLU A 236 -10.79 11.89 10.82
C GLU A 236 -10.06 10.84 11.65
N GLN A 237 -9.54 11.23 12.82
CA GLN A 237 -8.89 10.30 13.76
C GLN A 237 -9.87 9.24 14.27
N MET A 238 -11.12 9.63 14.54
CA MET A 238 -12.17 8.72 14.98
C MET A 238 -12.51 7.70 13.88
N VAL A 239 -12.67 8.16 12.63
CA VAL A 239 -12.91 7.28 11.48
C VAL A 239 -11.72 6.32 11.27
N CYS A 240 -10.50 6.79 11.48
CA CYS A 240 -9.30 5.97 11.39
C CYS A 240 -9.13 4.93 12.50
N GLY A 241 -9.74 5.17 13.67
CA GLY A 241 -9.69 4.28 14.81
C GLY A 241 -10.85 3.27 14.89
N ASP A 242 -11.82 3.36 13.98
CA ASP A 242 -13.04 2.55 14.00
C ASP A 242 -13.28 1.90 12.62
N GLU A 243 -13.19 0.58 12.57
CA GLU A 243 -13.34 -0.18 11.31
C GLU A 243 -14.71 0.00 10.65
N ARG A 244 -15.77 0.18 11.44
CA ARG A 244 -17.13 0.34 10.91
C ARG A 244 -17.29 1.72 10.29
N LEU A 245 -16.75 2.76 10.94
CA LEU A 245 -16.72 4.10 10.37
C LEU A 245 -15.84 4.16 9.13
N ALA A 246 -14.68 3.49 9.14
CA ALA A 246 -13.82 3.39 7.99
C ALA A 246 -14.50 2.68 6.80
N ALA A 247 -15.28 1.63 7.05
CA ALA A 247 -16.07 0.97 6.02
C ALA A 247 -17.15 1.88 5.43
N ARG A 248 -17.89 2.60 6.28
CA ARG A 248 -18.90 3.59 5.84
C ARG A 248 -18.29 4.75 5.06
N ASP A 249 -17.10 5.18 5.42
CA ASP A 249 -16.36 6.21 4.67
C ASP A 249 -16.04 5.75 3.24
N ARG A 250 -15.58 4.51 3.07
CA ARG A 250 -15.33 3.93 1.73
C ARG A 250 -16.61 3.78 0.90
N GLU A 251 -17.69 3.32 1.52
CA GLU A 251 -18.99 3.17 0.87
C GLU A 251 -19.51 4.52 0.35
N MET A 252 -19.54 5.54 1.22
CA MET A 252 -19.96 6.88 0.85
C MET A 252 -19.06 7.48 -0.23
N ALA A 253 -17.73 7.31 -0.11
CA ALA A 253 -16.78 7.80 -1.11
C ALA A 253 -17.02 7.15 -2.48
N SER A 254 -17.19 5.82 -2.51
CA SER A 254 -17.51 5.06 -3.72
C SER A 254 -18.77 5.59 -4.42
N GLN A 255 -19.85 5.78 -3.66
CA GLN A 255 -21.11 6.29 -4.20
C GLN A 255 -20.96 7.73 -4.71
N TYR A 256 -20.32 8.61 -3.95
CA TYR A 256 -20.08 9.99 -4.36
C TYR A 256 -19.31 10.08 -5.68
N TYR A 257 -18.22 9.34 -5.79
CA TYR A 257 -17.41 9.37 -7.01
C TYR A 257 -18.12 8.74 -8.21
N SER A 258 -18.88 7.66 -7.99
CA SER A 258 -19.73 7.05 -9.04
C SER A 258 -20.80 8.03 -9.53
N ALA A 259 -21.48 8.72 -8.61
CA ALA A 259 -22.46 9.76 -8.93
C ALA A 259 -21.83 10.91 -9.73
N VAL A 260 -20.66 11.41 -9.31
CA VAL A 260 -19.92 12.47 -10.02
C VAL A 260 -19.53 12.04 -11.44
N ALA A 261 -19.16 10.78 -11.64
CA ALA A 261 -18.78 10.24 -12.94
C ALA A 261 -19.99 10.11 -13.88
N ALA A 262 -21.17 9.73 -13.35
CA ALA A 262 -22.40 9.55 -14.13
C ALA A 262 -23.17 10.87 -14.38
N ALA A 263 -23.00 11.88 -13.53
CA ALA A 263 -23.76 13.13 -13.57
C ALA A 263 -23.42 14.03 -14.77
N ASP A 264 -24.44 14.75 -15.28
CA ASP A 264 -24.26 15.90 -16.18
C ASP A 264 -23.54 17.08 -15.48
N PRO A 265 -23.15 18.15 -16.21
CA PRO A 265 -22.39 19.25 -15.62
C PRO A 265 -23.10 20.01 -14.47
N GLU A 266 -24.42 20.17 -14.52
CA GLU A 266 -25.20 20.89 -13.51
C GLU A 266 -25.31 20.05 -12.24
N THR A 267 -25.74 18.79 -12.39
CA THR A 267 -25.82 17.81 -11.31
C THR A 267 -24.45 17.59 -10.64
N ARG A 268 -23.38 17.55 -11.44
CA ARG A 268 -22.00 17.44 -10.94
C ARG A 268 -21.58 18.64 -10.10
N ALA A 269 -22.03 19.85 -10.44
CA ALA A 269 -21.77 21.05 -9.62
C ALA A 269 -22.47 20.96 -8.26
N ILE A 270 -23.73 20.51 -8.26
CA ILE A 270 -24.53 20.29 -7.03
C ILE A 270 -23.87 19.23 -6.13
N LEU A 271 -23.43 18.10 -6.71
CA LEU A 271 -22.71 17.06 -5.96
C LEU A 271 -21.44 17.60 -5.28
N ARG A 272 -20.66 18.43 -5.98
CA ARG A 272 -19.44 19.06 -5.44
C ARG A 272 -19.74 20.04 -4.31
N GLU A 273 -20.74 20.90 -4.48
CA GLU A 273 -21.14 21.87 -3.46
C GLU A 273 -21.61 21.16 -2.18
N THR A 274 -22.47 20.15 -2.34
CA THR A 274 -23.01 19.40 -1.21
C THR A 274 -21.96 18.53 -0.51
N ARG A 275 -20.90 18.09 -1.21
CA ARG A 275 -19.74 17.42 -0.59
C ARG A 275 -19.08 18.30 0.46
N ASP A 276 -18.82 19.58 0.15
CA ASP A 276 -18.13 20.48 1.07
C ASP A 276 -18.98 20.75 2.33
N ARG A 277 -20.31 20.85 2.14
CA ARG A 277 -21.29 20.93 3.22
C ARG A 277 -21.29 19.68 4.10
N PHE A 278 -21.23 18.49 3.50
CA PHE A 278 -21.10 17.22 4.20
C PHE A 278 -19.82 17.16 5.04
N LEU A 279 -18.67 17.51 4.45
CA LEU A 279 -17.39 17.50 5.17
C LEU A 279 -17.47 18.44 6.38
N ALA A 280 -17.97 19.65 6.21
CA ALA A 280 -18.17 20.58 7.33
C ALA A 280 -19.10 20.02 8.42
N ARG A 281 -20.16 19.29 8.05
CA ARG A 281 -21.07 18.63 9.00
C ARG A 281 -20.37 17.50 9.76
N ARG A 282 -19.62 16.66 9.05
CA ARG A 282 -18.83 15.57 9.63
C ARG A 282 -17.83 16.09 10.66
N GLU A 283 -17.17 17.22 10.38
CA GLU A 283 -16.20 17.83 11.31
C GLU A 283 -16.82 18.38 12.60
N ARG A 284 -18.13 18.60 12.64
CA ARG A 284 -18.83 19.03 13.86
C ARG A 284 -19.26 17.87 14.77
N CYS A 285 -19.06 16.62 14.34
CA CYS A 285 -19.50 15.47 15.11
C CYS A 285 -18.70 15.28 16.41
N GLY A 286 -19.42 15.06 17.51
CA GLY A 286 -18.83 14.82 18.83
C GLY A 286 -18.50 13.35 19.13
N GLY A 287 -18.95 12.40 18.29
CA GLY A 287 -18.82 10.97 18.55
C GLY A 287 -19.19 10.08 17.35
N PRO A 288 -18.89 8.78 17.42
CA PRO A 288 -18.92 7.86 16.27
C PRO A 288 -20.32 7.69 15.68
N GLY A 289 -21.36 7.66 16.52
CA GLY A 289 -22.74 7.58 16.04
C GLY A 289 -23.20 8.81 15.24
N CYS A 290 -22.65 10.00 15.52
CA CYS A 290 -22.90 11.18 14.69
C CYS A 290 -22.23 11.05 13.33
N VAL A 291 -20.99 10.54 13.31
CA VAL A 291 -20.21 10.36 12.08
C VAL A 291 -20.86 9.31 11.17
N ALA A 292 -21.30 8.18 11.73
CA ALA A 292 -22.02 7.15 10.99
C ALA A 292 -23.28 7.72 10.30
N ARG A 293 -24.11 8.45 11.04
CA ARG A 293 -25.28 9.14 10.47
C ARG A 293 -24.89 10.18 9.43
N ALA A 294 -23.75 10.85 9.61
CA ALA A 294 -23.27 11.81 8.62
C ALA A 294 -22.93 11.15 7.28
N TYR A 295 -22.37 9.94 7.29
CA TYR A 295 -22.18 9.15 6.08
C TYR A 295 -23.50 8.69 5.48
N GLU A 296 -24.41 8.13 6.29
CA GLU A 296 -25.72 7.66 5.82
C GLU A 296 -26.54 8.79 5.17
N ASP A 297 -26.69 9.93 5.86
CA ASP A 297 -27.41 11.09 5.31
C ASP A 297 -26.78 11.61 4.01
N ARG A 298 -25.45 11.48 3.88
CA ARG A 298 -24.74 11.89 2.66
C ARG A 298 -25.01 10.93 1.50
N MET A 299 -25.03 9.63 1.77
CA MET A 299 -25.36 8.62 0.77
C MET A 299 -26.80 8.83 0.26
N ASP A 300 -27.76 9.04 1.16
CA ASP A 300 -29.15 9.36 0.82
C ASP A 300 -29.30 10.69 0.05
N GLU A 301 -28.48 11.70 0.38
CA GLU A 301 -28.46 12.97 -0.36
C GLU A 301 -27.93 12.78 -1.78
N ILE A 302 -26.88 11.98 -1.97
CA ILE A 302 -26.34 11.67 -3.30
C ILE A 302 -27.40 10.95 -4.14
N ASP A 303 -28.08 9.95 -3.59
CA ASP A 303 -29.12 9.21 -4.33
C ASP A 303 -30.28 10.12 -4.76
N ARG A 304 -30.69 11.06 -3.90
CA ARG A 304 -31.73 12.04 -4.27
C ARG A 304 -31.26 12.95 -5.40
N ILE A 305 -30.05 13.52 -5.29
CA ILE A 305 -29.49 14.40 -6.34
C ILE A 305 -29.40 13.66 -7.68
N MET A 306 -29.07 12.36 -7.68
CA MET A 306 -28.96 11.56 -8.90
C MET A 306 -30.30 11.09 -9.48
N SER A 307 -31.40 11.28 -8.75
CA SER A 307 -32.75 10.85 -9.13
C SER A 307 -33.67 12.00 -9.55
N GLU A 308 -33.22 13.25 -9.40
CA GLU A 308 -33.90 14.48 -9.83
C GLU A 308 -33.62 14.78 -11.31
#